data_AF-A0A964Z2E5-F1
#
_entry.id   AF-A0A964Z2E5-F1
#
_cell.length_a   1.000
_cell.length_b   1.000
_cell.length_c   1.000
_cell.angle_alpha   90.00
_cell.angle_beta   90.00
_cell.angle_gamma   90.00
#
_symmetry.space_group_name_H-M   'P 1'
#
loop_
_entity.id
_entity.type
_entity.pdbx_description
1 polymer ?
#
loop_
_entity_poly.entity_id
_entity_poly.type
_entity_poly.pdbx_seq_one_letter_code
_entity_poly.pdbx_strand_id
1 'polypeptide(L)'
;APIGAARRLRLSQITDKYLIDLFNNAVKKEDFGKVALVGVGANGRQDLTLGSDLDLVLVHEKDYKIDQIAEKIWYPIWDLGIKLDHSVRTAA
;
A
#
# COMPACT_ATOMS: atom_id res chain seq x y z
N ALA A 1 13.13 -5.79 23.73
CA ALA A 1 14.09 -4.66 23.73
C ALA A 1 13.47 -3.45 23.02
N PRO A 2 13.47 -2.25 23.63
CA PRO A 2 12.80 -1.05 23.12
C PRO A 2 13.31 -0.57 21.75
N ILE A 3 14.58 -0.86 21.40
CA ILE A 3 15.18 -0.54 20.09
C ILE A 3 14.45 -1.24 18.94
N GLY A 4 13.94 -2.46 19.16
CA GLY A 4 13.23 -3.22 18.13
C GLY A 4 11.93 -2.55 17.71
N ALA A 5 11.11 -2.15 18.69
CA ALA A 5 9.83 -1.48 18.43
C ALA A 5 10.03 -0.13 17.70
N ALA A 6 10.99 0.68 18.14
CA ALA A 6 11.29 1.95 17.48
C ALA A 6 11.75 1.78 16.02
N ARG A 7 12.54 0.74 15.72
CA ARG A 7 12.97 0.42 14.35
C ARG A 7 11.81 -0.01 13.46
N ARG A 8 10.91 -0.87 13.97
CA ARG A 8 9.75 -1.33 13.20
C ARG A 8 8.80 -0.20 12.88
N LEU A 9 8.50 0.64 13.88
CA LEU A 9 7.72 1.86 13.67
C LEU A 9 8.34 2.77 12.61
N ARG A 10 9.65 3.04 12.70
CA ARG A 10 10.34 3.90 11.72
C ARG A 10 10.31 3.31 10.32
N LEU A 11 10.48 2.00 10.18
CA LEU A 11 10.39 1.33 8.89
C LEU A 11 8.96 1.45 8.32
N SER A 12 7.94 1.16 9.13
CA SER A 12 6.54 1.34 8.76
C SER A 12 6.24 2.78 8.32
N GLN A 13 6.71 3.79 9.04
CA GLN A 13 6.50 5.20 8.65
C GLN A 13 7.14 5.57 7.31
N ILE A 14 8.33 5.05 7.02
CA ILE A 14 9.00 5.28 5.72
C ILE A 14 8.22 4.59 4.61
N THR A 15 7.78 3.35 4.84
CA THR A 15 6.94 2.60 3.90
C THR A 15 5.60 3.29 3.67
N ASP A 16 4.91 3.71 4.72
CA ASP A 16 3.62 4.43 4.63
C ASP A 16 3.78 5.70 3.81
N LYS A 17 4.84 6.48 4.05
CA LYS A 17 5.14 7.68 3.26
C LYS A 17 5.31 7.34 1.77
N TYR A 18 6.08 6.31 1.45
CA TYR A 18 6.26 5.86 0.07
C TYR A 18 4.92 5.45 -0.57
N LEU A 19 4.10 4.66 0.14
CA LEU A 19 2.81 4.19 -0.36
C LEU A 19 1.80 5.34 -0.56
N ILE A 20 1.81 6.33 0.33
CA ILE A 20 0.99 7.55 0.19
C ILE A 20 1.41 8.34 -1.06
N ASP A 21 2.72 8.55 -1.25
CA ASP A 21 3.24 9.29 -2.40
C ASP A 21 2.94 8.53 -3.70
N LEU A 22 3.09 7.19 -3.71
CA LEU A 22 2.72 6.32 -4.83
C LEU A 22 1.23 6.39 -5.16
N PHE A 23 0.35 6.28 -4.15
CA PHE A 23 -1.09 6.36 -4.33
C PHE A 23 -1.52 7.71 -4.90
N ASN A 24 -0.99 8.81 -4.37
CA ASN A 24 -1.29 10.16 -4.85
C ASN A 24 -0.85 10.41 -6.30
N ASN A 25 0.19 9.70 -6.77
CA ASN A 25 0.62 9.76 -8.17
C ASN A 25 -0.23 8.86 -9.09
N ALA A 26 -0.75 7.74 -8.57
CA ALA A 26 -1.57 6.80 -9.33
C ALA A 26 -3.03 7.26 -9.48
N VAL A 27 -3.58 7.91 -8.46
CA VAL A 27 -5.00 8.28 -8.36
C VAL A 27 -5.17 9.79 -8.54
N LYS A 28 -6.09 10.18 -9.43
CA LYS A 28 -6.46 11.59 -9.59
C LYS A 28 -7.22 12.06 -8.36
N LYS A 29 -7.03 13.34 -7.99
CA LYS A 29 -7.75 13.95 -6.86
C LYS A 29 -9.28 13.88 -6.98
N GLU A 30 -9.82 13.90 -8.20
CA GLU A 30 -11.26 13.78 -8.47
C GLU A 30 -11.84 12.39 -8.16
N ASP A 31 -10.98 11.37 -8.04
CA ASP A 31 -11.35 10.00 -7.69
C ASP A 31 -11.01 9.65 -6.24
N PHE A 32 -10.55 10.63 -5.45
CA PHE A 32 -10.41 10.45 -4.01
C PHE A 32 -11.78 10.17 -3.39
N GLY A 33 -11.86 9.11 -2.59
CA GLY A 33 -13.12 8.60 -2.03
C GLY A 33 -13.70 7.41 -2.80
N LYS A 34 -13.34 7.23 -4.08
CA LYS A 34 -13.76 6.07 -4.88
C LYS A 34 -12.77 4.91 -4.84
N VAL A 35 -11.53 5.20 -4.46
CA VAL A 35 -10.44 4.23 -4.40
C VAL A 35 -9.66 4.44 -3.10
N ALA A 36 -9.21 3.36 -2.48
CA ALA A 36 -8.36 3.36 -1.30
C ALA A 36 -7.29 2.27 -1.39
N LEU A 37 -6.07 2.59 -0.96
CA LEU A 37 -5.01 1.60 -0.74
C LEU A 37 -4.88 1.32 0.75
N VAL A 38 -5.03 0.05 1.13
CA VAL A 38 -5.10 -0.38 2.52
C VAL A 38 -3.90 -1.28 2.82
N GLY A 39 -3.06 -0.87 3.78
CA GLY A 39 -2.05 -1.76 4.36
C GLY A 39 -2.70 -2.72 5.35
N VAL A 40 -2.49 -4.03 5.16
CA VAL A 40 -2.95 -5.07 6.09
C VAL A 40 -1.75 -5.74 6.76
N GLY A 41 -1.97 -6.78 7.56
CA GLY A 41 -0.85 -7.52 8.15
C GLY A 41 0.09 -6.64 8.99
N ALA A 42 1.40 -6.80 8.78
CA ALA A 42 2.41 -6.04 9.50
C ALA A 42 2.47 -4.55 9.05
N ASN A 43 2.15 -4.26 7.78
CA ASN A 43 1.97 -2.89 7.30
C ASN A 43 0.90 -2.16 8.11
N GLY A 44 -0.29 -2.76 8.20
CA GLY A 44 -1.42 -2.15 8.91
C GLY A 44 -1.20 -1.98 10.42
N ARG A 45 -0.37 -2.85 11.04
CA ARG A 45 -0.04 -2.77 12.48
C ARG A 45 1.17 -1.89 12.79
N GLN A 46 1.80 -1.28 11.79
CA GLN A 46 3.05 -0.52 11.93
C GLN A 46 4.20 -1.32 12.60
N ASP A 47 4.30 -2.60 12.24
CA ASP A 47 5.22 -3.55 12.86
C ASP A 47 6.18 -4.20 11.83
N LEU A 48 6.52 -3.47 10.75
CA LEU A 48 7.36 -3.99 9.68
C LEU A 48 8.78 -4.31 10.16
N THR A 49 9.33 -5.41 9.66
CA THR A 49 10.74 -5.78 9.85
C THR A 49 11.49 -5.80 8.51
N LEU A 50 12.83 -5.88 8.57
CA LEU A 50 13.67 -5.93 7.38
C LEU A 50 13.36 -7.21 6.58
N GLY A 51 13.00 -7.05 5.30
CA GLY A 51 12.60 -8.15 4.42
C GLY A 51 11.16 -8.65 4.61
N SER A 52 10.33 -7.93 5.37
CA SER A 52 8.87 -8.17 5.39
C SER A 52 8.28 -7.95 4.00
N ASP A 53 7.28 -8.75 3.67
CA ASP A 53 6.45 -8.53 2.49
C ASP A 53 5.56 -7.29 2.73
N LEU A 54 5.14 -6.63 1.64
CA LEU A 54 4.08 -5.64 1.69
C LEU A 54 2.74 -6.34 1.47
N ASP A 55 1.84 -6.27 2.44
CA ASP A 55 0.50 -6.82 2.32
C ASP A 55 -0.49 -5.68 2.03
N LEU A 56 -0.97 -5.57 0.80
CA LEU A 56 -1.77 -4.43 0.33
C LEU A 56 -3.12 -4.85 -0.26
N VAL A 57 -4.17 -4.08 0.01
CA VAL A 57 -5.48 -4.24 -0.61
C VAL A 57 -5.88 -2.93 -1.30
N LEU A 58 -6.11 -2.98 -2.60
CA LEU A 58 -6.69 -1.87 -3.35
C LEU A 58 -8.21 -2.04 -3.38
N VAL A 59 -8.92 -1.15 -2.70
CA VAL A 59 -10.38 -1.13 -2.62
C VAL A 59 -10.91 -0.05 -3.56
N HIS A 60 -11.98 -0.35 -4.29
CA HIS A 60 -12.63 0.62 -5.17
C HIS A 60 -14.15 0.51 -5.15
N GLU A 61 -14.85 1.59 -5.53
CA GLU A 61 -16.29 1.59 -5.75
C GLU A 61 -16.69 0.64 -6.89
N LYS A 62 -17.94 0.17 -6.84
CA LYS A 62 -18.51 -0.65 -7.91
C LYS A 62 -18.45 0.08 -9.26
N ASP A 63 -18.21 -0.68 -10.32
CA ASP A 63 -18.12 -0.21 -11.71
C ASP A 63 -16.97 0.80 -11.98
N TYR A 64 -16.07 1.01 -11.02
CA TYR A 64 -14.87 1.81 -11.21
C TYR A 64 -13.80 1.02 -12.01
N LYS A 65 -13.25 1.63 -13.06
CA LYS A 65 -12.17 1.03 -13.89
C LYS A 65 -10.83 1.09 -13.16
N ILE A 66 -10.57 0.09 -12.32
CA ILE A 66 -9.43 0.08 -11.39
C ILE A 66 -8.11 -0.37 -12.02
N ASP A 67 -8.14 -1.09 -13.15
CA ASP A 67 -6.97 -1.78 -13.72
C ASP A 67 -5.76 -0.86 -13.92
N GLN A 68 -5.96 0.32 -14.51
CA GLN A 68 -4.87 1.27 -14.75
C GLN A 68 -4.26 1.85 -13.47
N ILE A 69 -5.06 1.96 -12.40
CA ILE A 69 -4.57 2.42 -11.09
C ILE A 69 -3.81 1.28 -10.41
N ALA A 70 -4.35 0.06 -10.48
CA ALA A 70 -3.70 -1.13 -9.97
C ALA A 70 -2.30 -1.30 -10.57
N GLU A 71 -2.17 -1.22 -11.90
CA GLU A 71 -0.87 -1.27 -12.59
C GLU A 71 0.10 -0.18 -12.12
N LYS A 72 -0.38 1.06 -11.98
CA LYS A 72 0.42 2.19 -11.50
C LYS A 72 0.86 2.07 -10.05
N ILE A 73 0.27 1.18 -9.25
CA ILE A 73 0.67 0.91 -7.87
C ILE A 73 1.57 -0.33 -7.82
N TRP A 74 1.17 -1.43 -8.45
CA TRP A 74 1.86 -2.72 -8.31
C TRP A 74 3.20 -2.76 -9.04
N TYR A 75 3.27 -2.26 -10.29
CA TYR A 75 4.52 -2.32 -11.06
C TYR A 75 5.67 -1.56 -10.39
N PRO A 76 5.49 -0.32 -9.90
CA PRO A 76 6.57 0.36 -9.18
C PRO A 76 7.08 -0.39 -7.95
N ILE A 77 6.22 -1.12 -7.22
CA ILE A 77 6.64 -1.93 -6.07
C ILE A 77 7.45 -3.15 -6.53
N TRP A 78 6.98 -3.85 -7.57
CA TRP A 78 7.69 -5.00 -8.14
C TRP A 78 9.03 -4.61 -8.75
N ASP A 79 9.11 -3.48 -9.44
CA ASP A 79 10.34 -2.97 -10.07
C ASP A 79 11.43 -2.64 -9.03
N LEU A 80 11.02 -2.30 -7.80
CA LEU A 80 11.93 -2.12 -6.66
C LEU A 80 12.42 -3.46 -6.07
N GLY A 81 11.93 -4.60 -6.55
CA GLY A 81 12.26 -5.93 -6.03
C GLY A 81 11.68 -6.22 -4.65
N ILE A 82 10.69 -5.45 -4.21
CA ILE A 82 10.02 -5.64 -2.92
C ILE A 82 9.00 -6.78 -3.05
N LYS A 83 8.99 -7.68 -2.07
CA LYS A 83 7.98 -8.75 -2.00
C LYS A 83 6.61 -8.13 -1.70
N LEU A 84 5.61 -8.51 -2.50
CA LEU A 84 4.27 -7.92 -2.47
C LEU A 84 3.23 -9.04 -2.48
N ASP A 85 2.42 -9.12 -1.43
CA ASP A 85 1.12 -9.78 -1.45
C ASP A 85 0.04 -8.72 -1.64
N HIS A 86 -0.84 -8.92 -2.62
CA HIS A 86 -1.82 -7.91 -2.99
C HIS A 86 -3.16 -8.49 -3.43
N SER A 87 -4.23 -7.73 -3.24
CA SER A 87 -5.53 -8.00 -3.83
C SER A 87 -6.27 -6.73 -4.22
N VAL A 88 -7.19 -6.86 -5.19
CA VAL A 88 -8.11 -5.80 -5.59
C VAL A 88 -9.52 -6.20 -5.16
N ARG A 89 -10.26 -5.31 -4.52
CA ARG A 89 -11.59 -5.57 -3.95
C ARG A 89 -12.57 -4.44 -4.29
N THR A 90 -13.82 -4.81 -4.53
CA THR A 90 -14.92 -3.85 -4.67
C THR A 90 -15.57 -3.61 -3.32
N ALA A 91 -15.86 -2.36 -2.98
CA ALA A 91 -16.63 -2.00 -1.78
C ALA A 91 -18.08 -2.52 -1.91
N ALA A 92 -18.64 -3.01 -0.81
CA ALA A 92 -19.98 -3.59 -0.75
C ALA A 92 -21.09 -2.52 -0.83
#